data_AF-A0A0A0DDA0-F1
#
_entry.id   AF-A0A0A0DDA0-F1
#
_cell.length_a   1.000
_cell.length_b   1.000
_cell.length_c   1.000
_cell.angle_alpha   90.00
_cell.angle_beta   90.00
_cell.angle_gamma   90.00
#
_symmetry.space_group_name_H-M   'P 1'
#
loop_
_entity.id
_entity.type
_entity.pdbx_description
1 polymer ?
#
loop_
_entity_poly.entity_id
_entity_poly.type
_entity_poly.pdbx_seq_one_letter_code
_entity_poly.pdbx_strand_id
1 'polypeptide(L)' 'MDFDTLDEAEAQAARFLEKTDQLREELRRNHGNTWPITGTKETGAVRRASMDLTRALADLRRRPS' A
#
# COMPACT_ATOMS: atom_id res chain seq x y z
N MET A 1 8.71 -9.57 -16.67
CA MET A 1 7.51 -8.88 -17.13
C MET A 1 6.74 -9.80 -18.05
N ASP A 2 5.69 -10.36 -17.46
CA ASP A 2 4.60 -11.11 -18.08
C ASP A 2 3.28 -10.49 -17.59
N PHE A 3 2.14 -10.95 -18.12
CA PHE A 3 0.84 -10.41 -17.72
C PHE A 3 0.51 -10.69 -16.24
N ASP A 4 0.92 -11.85 -15.72
CA ASP A 4 0.66 -12.21 -14.32
C ASP A 4 1.34 -11.25 -13.32
N THR A 5 2.62 -10.90 -13.57
CA THR A 5 3.34 -9.93 -12.72
C THR A 5 2.82 -8.51 -12.87
N LEU A 6 2.20 -8.17 -14.00
CA LEU A 6 1.54 -6.89 -14.21
C LEU A 6 0.23 -6.83 -13.41
N ASP A 7 -0.62 -7.84 -13.54
CA ASP A 7 -1.90 -7.96 -12.83
C ASP A 7 -1.70 -7.95 -11.31
N GLU A 8 -0.68 -8.67 -10.81
CA GLU A 8 -0.32 -8.65 -9.39
C GLU A 8 0.12 -7.26 -8.92
N ALA A 9 0.91 -6.53 -9.72
CA ALA A 9 1.31 -5.17 -9.38
C ALA A 9 0.11 -4.20 -9.34
N GLU A 10 -0.85 -4.35 -10.26
CA GLU A 10 -2.10 -3.59 -10.26
C GLU A 10 -2.95 -3.90 -9.02
N ALA A 11 -3.10 -5.17 -8.67
CA ALA A 11 -3.85 -5.60 -7.48
C ALA A 11 -3.23 -5.02 -6.19
N GLN A 12 -1.91 -5.09 -6.03
CA GLN A 12 -1.24 -4.52 -4.86
C GLN A 12 -1.29 -2.97 -4.85
N ALA A 13 -1.30 -2.33 -6.03
CA ALA A 13 -1.46 -0.88 -6.12
C ALA A 13 -2.85 -0.45 -5.65
N ALA A 14 -3.90 -1.13 -6.11
CA ALA A 14 -5.27 -0.88 -5.67
C ALA A 14 -5.42 -1.06 -4.16
N ARG A 15 -4.85 -2.15 -3.61
CA ARG A 15 -4.83 -2.42 -2.17
C ARG A 15 -4.08 -1.35 -1.38
N PHE A 16 -2.96 -0.85 -1.88
CA PHE A 16 -2.23 0.25 -1.26
C PHE A 16 -3.08 1.51 -1.20
N LEU A 17 -3.73 1.90 -2.31
CA LEU A 17 -4.61 3.06 -2.35
C LEU A 17 -5.77 2.95 -1.35
N GLU A 18 -6.44 1.79 -1.30
CA GLU A 18 -7.49 1.51 -0.33
C GLU A 18 -7.02 1.74 1.13
N LYS A 19 -5.82 1.25 1.48
CA LYS A 19 -5.26 1.45 2.82
C LYS A 19 -4.89 2.90 3.10
N THR A 20 -4.40 3.63 2.10
CA THR A 20 -4.12 5.07 2.28
C THR A 20 -5.40 5.87 2.52
N ASP A 21 -6.50 5.51 1.87
CA ASP A 21 -7.78 6.19 2.06
C ASP A 21 -8.40 5.86 3.43
N GLN A 22 -8.31 4.61 3.87
CA GLN A 22 -8.69 4.21 5.23
C GLN A 22 -7.89 4.98 6.29
N LEU A 23 -6.57 5.11 6.10
CA LEU A 23 -5.75 5.90 7.00
C LEU A 23 -6.18 7.37 6.99
N ARG A 24 -6.39 7.99 5.82
CA ARG A 24 -6.84 9.40 5.75
C ARG A 24 -8.18 9.60 6.46
N GLU A 25 -9.11 8.68 6.30
CA GLU A 25 -10.41 8.71 6.97
C GLU A 25 -10.27 8.60 8.49
N GLU A 26 -9.43 7.67 8.96
CA GLU A 26 -9.10 7.48 10.38
C GLU A 26 -8.48 8.76 10.97
N LEU A 27 -7.47 9.33 10.31
CA LEU A 27 -6.83 10.57 10.73
C LEU A 27 -7.79 11.76 10.79
N ARG A 28 -8.72 11.87 9.83
CA ARG A 28 -9.74 12.92 9.85
C ARG A 28 -10.72 12.75 11.02
N ARG A 29 -11.15 11.52 11.30
CA ARG A 29 -12.13 11.21 12.35
C ARG A 29 -11.55 11.34 13.75
N ASN A 30 -10.35 10.84 13.99
CA ASN A 30 -9.82 10.66 15.33
C ASN A 30 -8.71 11.65 15.70
N HIS A 31 -8.02 12.21 14.70
CA HIS A 31 -6.79 12.99 14.91
C HIS A 31 -6.83 14.39 14.28
N GLY A 32 -7.98 14.83 13.76
CA GLY A 32 -8.11 16.17 13.15
C GLY A 32 -7.12 16.40 12.01
N ASN A 33 -6.83 15.35 11.22
CA ASN A 33 -5.84 15.38 10.12
C ASN A 33 -4.37 15.52 10.59
N THR A 34 -4.08 15.26 11.87
CA THR A 34 -2.72 15.22 12.42
C THR A 34 -2.18 13.80 12.40
N TRP A 35 -0.88 13.64 12.11
CA TRP A 35 -0.26 12.32 12.19
C TRP A 35 -0.11 11.87 13.65
N PRO A 36 -0.56 10.65 14.01
CA PRO A 36 -0.54 10.17 15.38
C PRO A 36 0.89 9.88 15.83
N ILE A 37 1.23 10.30 17.05
CA ILE A 37 2.59 10.18 17.62
C ILE A 37 3.02 8.71 17.74
N THR A 38 2.09 7.81 18.08
CA THR A 38 2.37 6.38 18.31
C THR A 38 2.04 5.49 17.11
N GLY A 39 1.60 6.06 15.98
CA GLY A 39 1.02 5.31 14.86
C GLY A 39 -0.34 4.68 15.20
N THR A 40 -1.14 4.42 14.17
CA THR A 40 -2.43 3.69 14.28
C THR A 40 -2.35 2.34 13.57
N LYS A 41 -3.33 1.46 13.81
CA LYS A 41 -3.44 0.17 13.10
C LYS A 41 -3.36 0.36 11.58
N GLU A 42 -3.99 1.44 11.10
CA GLU A 42 -4.07 1.85 9.71
C GLU A 42 -2.70 2.30 9.19
N THR A 43 -1.88 2.99 9.99
CA THR A 43 -0.48 3.31 9.60
C THR A 43 0.35 2.04 9.35
N GLY A 44 0.17 1.02 10.20
CA GLY A 44 0.82 -0.28 10.02
C GLY A 44 0.32 -1.03 8.78
N ALA A 45 -0.98 -0.92 8.48
CA ALA A 45 -1.58 -1.50 7.28
C ALA A 45 -1.04 -0.84 6.00
N VAL A 46 -0.96 0.49 5.95
CA VAL A 46 -0.36 1.25 4.84
C VAL A 46 1.10 0.87 4.65
N ARG A 47 1.88 0.75 5.74
CA ARG A 47 3.29 0.34 5.66
C ARG A 47 3.45 -1.05 5.05
N ARG A 48 2.64 -2.02 5.47
CA ARG A 48 2.67 -3.37 4.88
C ARG A 48 2.26 -3.35 3.40
N ALA A 49 1.16 -2.68 3.06
CA ALA A 49 0.72 -2.57 1.67
C ALA A 49 1.76 -1.89 0.76
N SER A 50 2.47 -0.89 1.26
CA SER A 50 3.60 -0.26 0.54
C SER A 50 4.74 -1.24 0.27
N MET A 51 5.09 -2.08 1.25
CA MET A 51 6.11 -3.12 1.07
C MET A 51 5.68 -4.20 0.08
N ASP A 52 4.41 -4.63 0.14
CA ASP A 52 3.84 -5.61 -0.78
C ASP A 52 3.86 -5.08 -2.23
N LEU A 53 3.41 -3.83 -2.44
CA LEU A 53 3.49 -3.16 -3.73
C LEU A 53 4.94 -3.04 -4.23
N THR A 54 5.89 -2.71 -3.32
CA THR A 54 7.31 -2.62 -3.70
C THR A 54 7.86 -3.96 -4.19
N ARG A 55 7.44 -5.08 -3.58
CA ARG A 55 7.81 -6.43 -4.02
C ARG A 55 7.20 -6.76 -5.37
N ALA A 56 5.90 -6.55 -5.55
CA ALA A 56 5.22 -6.79 -6.83
C ALA A 56 5.85 -5.98 -7.97
N LEU A 57 6.16 -4.69 -7.74
CA LEU A 57 6.87 -3.87 -8.72
C LEU A 57 8.31 -4.35 -8.98
N ALA A 58 8.99 -4.93 -7.98
CA ALA A 58 10.31 -5.51 -8.18
C ALA A 58 10.26 -6.77 -9.06
N ASP A 59 9.26 -7.62 -8.86
CA ASP A 59 9.06 -8.83 -9.65
C ASP A 59 8.61 -8.49 -11.06
N LEU A 60 7.73 -7.50 -11.24
CA LEU A 60 7.37 -6.95 -12.56
C LEU A 60 8.60 -6.50 -13.36
N ARG A 61 9.55 -5.83 -12.69
CA ARG A 61 10.81 -5.36 -13.29
C ARG A 61 11.79 -6.49 -13.62
N ARG A 62 11.72 -7.64 -12.93
CA ARG A 62 12.56 -8.78 -13.29
C ARG A 62 12.09 -9.32 -14.63
N ARG A 63 13.01 -9.33 -15.61
CA ARG A 63 12.83 -10.11 -16.83
C ARG A 63 12.82 -11.59 -16.44
N PRO A 64 11.96 -12.43 -17.05
CA PRO A 64 12.19 -13.86 -17.01
C PRO A 64 13.53 -14.11 -17.71
N SER A 65 14.47 -14.69 -16.98
CA SER A 65 15.72 -15.22 -17.52
C SER A 65 15.47 -16.57 -18.18
#